data_AF-A0A2P1NI27-F1
#
_entry.id   AF-A0A2P1NI27-F1
#
_cell.length_a   1.000
_cell.length_b   1.000
_cell.length_c   1.000
_cell.angle_alpha   90.00
_cell.angle_beta   90.00
_cell.angle_gamma   90.00
#
_symmetry.space_group_name_H-M   'P 1'
#
loop_
_entity.id
_entity.type
_entity.pdbx_description
1 polymer ?
#
loop_
_entity_poly.entity_id
_entity_poly.type
_entity_poly.pdbx_seq_one_letter_code
_entity_poly.pdbx_strand_id
1 'polypeptide(L)'
;MHKTSAWPLALIYGALIVFASLFPFEGWRGQGVSPWVFLTARIPPPYWTWFDVNINVAGYAPLGFLLALACMRSGWPRVAVPLAALSGALLSLSMEYLQIFLPRRVPSNMDLALNAAGALAGALVAALLERLGAIARWSRFRERWFTPQARGALVLLALWPWALLFPAALPFGLGQMWQRLQDALAELLEGTPFLDWLPLREAALEPLSRGSELLAVALGLLIPCLLGYCVVRSLPRRATFTLATAAVGVGVTALSAGLSWGPAHAWEWLTPGARAGVVLGLLLALALLAVPRRACAALLLVVLVLHLGLLNDAPADAYFTQTLQAWEQGRFIRFYGLGQWLDWLWPYATLVYVLLQVSRREARS
;
A
#
# COMPACT_ATOMS: atom_id res chain seq x y z
N MET A 1 18.50 22.50 12.40
CA MET A 1 18.47 21.01 12.38
C MET A 1 17.33 20.56 11.46
N HIS A 2 17.62 19.89 10.34
CA HIS A 2 16.55 19.35 9.50
C HIS A 2 15.83 18.22 10.25
N LYS A 3 14.55 18.41 10.59
CA LYS A 3 13.72 17.36 11.20
C LYS A 3 13.70 16.15 10.24
N THR A 4 14.29 15.03 10.67
CA THR A 4 14.27 13.79 9.89
C THR A 4 12.86 13.21 9.89
N SER A 5 12.36 12.80 8.72
CA SER A 5 11.07 12.09 8.63
C SER A 5 11.17 10.63 9.08
N ALA A 6 12.38 10.11 9.29
CA ALA A 6 12.60 8.72 9.69
C ALA A 6 11.99 8.40 11.06
N TRP A 7 12.01 9.33 12.02
CA TRP A 7 11.41 9.13 13.35
C TRP A 7 9.88 8.95 13.27
N PRO A 8 9.10 9.89 12.70
CA PRO A 8 7.67 9.69 12.50
C PRO A 8 7.33 8.41 11.75
N LEU A 9 8.10 8.07 10.71
CA LEU A 9 7.88 6.84 9.93
C LEU A 9 8.14 5.57 10.76
N ALA A 10 9.21 5.55 11.57
CA ALA A 10 9.48 4.43 12.46
C ALA A 10 8.36 4.24 13.49
N LEU A 11 7.82 5.33 14.04
CA LEU A 11 6.71 5.28 14.99
C LEU A 11 5.41 4.78 14.35
N ILE A 12 5.07 5.29 13.17
CA ILE A 12 3.89 4.82 12.41
C ILE A 12 4.03 3.34 12.09
N TYR A 13 5.22 2.91 11.65
CA TYR A 13 5.47 1.51 11.31
C TYR A 13 5.46 0.62 12.57
N GLY A 14 5.98 1.10 13.70
CA GLY A 14 5.85 0.42 14.99
C GLY A 14 4.38 0.26 15.41
N ALA A 15 3.56 1.29 15.25
CA ALA A 15 2.12 1.21 15.50
C ALA A 15 1.42 0.20 14.56
N LEU A 16 1.84 0.13 13.29
CA LEU A 16 1.35 -0.88 12.35
C LEU A 16 1.69 -2.31 12.80
N ILE A 17 2.91 -2.54 13.30
CA ILE A 17 3.30 -3.83 13.88
C ILE A 17 2.39 -4.17 15.06
N VAL A 18 2.20 -3.25 16.01
CA VAL A 18 1.32 -3.46 17.16
C VAL A 18 -0.10 -3.81 16.71
N PHE A 19 -0.62 -3.09 15.73
CA PHE A 19 -1.92 -3.36 15.15
C PHE A 19 -2.02 -4.76 14.56
N ALA A 20 -1.08 -5.12 13.68
CA ALA A 20 -1.08 -6.43 13.02
C ALA A 20 -0.90 -7.60 14.00
N SER A 21 -0.09 -7.41 15.05
CA SER A 21 0.18 -8.42 16.07
C SER A 21 -1.01 -8.67 16.99
N LEU A 22 -1.82 -7.65 17.29
CA LEU A 22 -2.89 -7.72 18.29
C LEU A 22 -4.31 -7.78 17.70
N PHE A 23 -4.46 -7.53 16.39
CA PHE A 23 -5.74 -7.72 15.68
C PHE A 23 -6.26 -9.17 15.86
N PRO A 24 -7.57 -9.39 16.10
CA PRO A 24 -8.69 -8.44 16.06
C PRO A 24 -8.99 -7.63 17.33
N PHE A 25 -8.10 -7.60 18.34
CA PHE A 25 -8.30 -6.87 19.61
C PHE A 25 -9.48 -7.33 20.47
N GLU A 26 -10.02 -8.52 20.24
CA GLU A 26 -11.15 -9.09 20.96
C GLU A 26 -10.78 -10.37 21.72
N GLY A 27 -11.59 -10.73 22.72
CA GLY A 27 -11.46 -12.02 23.42
C GLY A 27 -10.29 -12.14 24.39
N TRP A 28 -9.72 -11.02 24.84
CA TRP A 28 -8.62 -11.00 25.82
C TRP A 28 -8.98 -11.73 27.10
N ARG A 29 -8.23 -12.78 27.45
CA ARG A 29 -8.41 -13.54 28.69
C ARG A 29 -7.14 -14.26 29.11
N GLY A 30 -6.97 -14.45 30.41
CA GLY A 30 -5.94 -15.34 30.94
C GLY A 30 -6.24 -16.79 30.55
N GLN A 31 -5.23 -17.49 30.04
CA GLN A 31 -5.36 -18.88 29.56
C GLN A 31 -4.93 -19.93 30.60
N GLY A 32 -4.63 -19.52 31.84
CA GLY A 32 -4.16 -20.43 32.89
C GLY A 32 -2.74 -20.95 32.69
N VAL A 33 -1.97 -20.38 31.76
CA VAL A 33 -0.56 -20.69 31.50
C VAL A 33 0.32 -19.50 31.83
N SER A 34 1.59 -19.76 32.15
CA SER A 34 2.57 -18.70 32.37
C SER A 34 2.71 -17.83 31.11
N PRO A 35 2.63 -16.49 31.22
CA PRO A 35 2.88 -15.57 30.10
C PRO A 35 4.26 -15.73 29.44
N TRP A 36 5.21 -16.34 30.14
CA TRP A 36 6.59 -16.54 29.68
C TRP A 36 6.83 -17.92 29.06
N VAL A 37 5.81 -18.79 29.00
CA VAL A 37 5.96 -20.20 28.58
C VAL A 37 6.53 -20.34 27.15
N PHE A 38 6.26 -19.37 26.28
CA PHE A 38 6.73 -19.40 24.90
C PHE A 38 8.26 -19.29 24.78
N LEU A 39 8.95 -18.67 25.76
CA LEU A 39 10.40 -18.47 25.71
C LEU A 39 11.16 -19.80 25.70
N THR A 40 10.63 -20.81 26.39
CA THR A 40 11.24 -22.14 26.52
C THR A 40 10.56 -23.19 25.64
N ALA A 41 9.66 -22.77 24.75
CA ALA A 41 8.98 -23.67 23.81
C ALA A 41 9.97 -24.32 22.84
N ARG A 42 9.60 -25.49 22.32
CA ARG A 42 10.40 -26.21 21.31
C ARG A 42 10.54 -25.37 20.03
N ILE A 43 11.77 -25.28 19.53
CA ILE A 43 12.07 -24.70 18.21
C ILE A 43 12.45 -25.83 17.22
N PRO A 44 11.86 -25.89 16.02
CA PRO A 44 10.75 -25.05 15.55
C PRO A 44 9.39 -25.49 16.14
N PRO A 45 8.39 -24.60 16.21
CA PRO A 45 7.05 -24.96 16.64
C PRO A 45 6.39 -25.93 15.64
N PRO A 46 5.42 -26.76 16.06
CA PRO A 46 4.66 -27.61 15.15
C PRO A 46 4.00 -26.79 14.02
N TYR A 47 3.96 -27.34 12.81
CA TYR A 47 3.31 -26.75 11.62
C TYR A 47 3.90 -25.42 11.10
N TRP A 48 5.14 -25.08 11.49
CA TRP A 48 5.84 -23.92 10.92
C TRP A 48 6.03 -24.04 9.41
N THR A 49 6.07 -22.90 8.71
CA THR A 49 6.34 -22.84 7.27
C THR A 49 7.46 -21.85 6.94
N TRP A 50 8.08 -22.01 5.77
CA TRP A 50 9.01 -20.99 5.24
C TRP A 50 8.35 -19.64 5.02
N PHE A 51 7.03 -19.61 4.80
CA PHE A 51 6.29 -18.36 4.72
C PHE A 51 6.34 -17.60 6.05
N ASP A 52 6.13 -18.28 7.18
CA ASP A 52 6.22 -17.69 8.52
C ASP A 52 7.61 -17.11 8.80
N VAL A 53 8.65 -17.85 8.41
CA VAL A 53 10.05 -17.39 8.51
C VAL A 53 10.26 -16.08 7.76
N ASN A 54 9.88 -16.06 6.48
CA ASN A 54 10.09 -14.90 5.63
C ASN A 54 9.29 -13.69 6.11
N ILE A 55 8.05 -13.91 6.58
CA ILE A 55 7.16 -12.81 6.95
C ILE A 55 7.53 -12.14 8.27
N ASN A 56 8.02 -12.91 9.25
CA ASN A 56 8.48 -12.36 10.52
C ASN A 56 9.75 -11.50 10.32
N VAL A 57 10.69 -11.99 9.51
CA VAL A 57 11.89 -11.21 9.13
C VAL A 57 11.52 -9.96 8.33
N ALA A 58 10.71 -10.12 7.28
CA ALA A 58 10.30 -9.01 6.42
C ALA A 58 9.42 -7.98 7.16
N GLY A 59 8.61 -8.42 8.13
CA GLY A 59 7.73 -7.56 8.92
C GLY A 59 8.50 -6.58 9.79
N TYR A 60 9.60 -7.00 10.43
CA TYR A 60 10.38 -6.16 11.34
C TYR A 60 11.57 -5.44 10.68
N ALA A 61 12.03 -5.89 9.51
CA ALA A 61 13.15 -5.25 8.82
C ALA A 61 12.95 -3.75 8.53
N PRO A 62 11.79 -3.28 8.03
CA PRO A 62 11.58 -1.85 7.81
C PRO A 62 11.64 -1.02 9.10
N LEU A 63 11.17 -1.56 10.23
CA LEU A 63 11.29 -0.89 11.53
C LEU A 63 12.75 -0.65 11.89
N GLY A 64 13.56 -1.72 11.85
CA GLY A 64 14.98 -1.64 12.16
C GLY A 64 15.75 -0.68 11.22
N PHE A 65 15.41 -0.72 9.93
CA PHE A 65 15.95 0.21 8.94
C PHE A 65 15.64 1.68 9.30
N LEU A 66 14.36 1.98 9.58
CA LEU A 66 13.90 3.33 9.87
C LEU A 66 14.49 3.87 11.18
N LEU A 67 14.54 3.05 12.23
CA LEU A 67 15.14 3.42 13.52
C LEU A 67 16.64 3.70 13.40
N ALA A 68 17.39 2.83 12.71
CA ALA A 68 18.81 3.04 12.48
C ALA A 68 19.06 4.31 11.66
N LEU A 69 18.29 4.52 10.58
CA LEU A 69 18.35 5.74 9.78
C LEU A 69 18.02 6.99 10.61
N ALA A 70 17.01 6.92 11.48
CA ALA A 70 16.63 8.02 12.35
C ALA A 70 17.76 8.38 13.33
N CYS A 71 18.40 7.37 13.94
CA CYS A 71 19.54 7.56 14.83
C CYS A 71 20.74 8.17 14.11
N MET A 72 21.12 7.64 12.95
CA MET A 72 22.22 8.19 12.14
C MET A 72 21.98 9.65 11.77
N ARG A 73 20.77 10.00 11.30
CA ARG A 73 20.40 11.37 10.93
C ARG A 73 20.22 12.32 12.12
N SER A 74 20.11 11.79 13.33
CA SER A 74 20.04 12.55 14.58
C SER A 74 21.41 12.74 15.23
N GLY A 75 22.49 12.27 14.59
CA GLY A 75 23.86 12.43 15.09
C GLY A 75 24.37 11.27 15.95
N TRP A 76 23.67 10.13 15.99
CA TRP A 76 24.03 8.97 16.81
C TRP A 76 24.38 7.72 15.97
N PRO A 77 25.32 7.79 15.01
CA PRO A 77 25.56 6.69 14.07
C PRO A 77 26.15 5.43 14.73
N ARG A 78 26.95 5.59 15.80
CA ARG A 78 27.62 4.46 16.48
C ARG A 78 26.64 3.52 17.18
N VAL A 79 25.54 4.07 17.70
CA VAL A 79 24.53 3.31 18.44
C VAL A 79 23.30 2.98 17.59
N ALA A 80 23.27 3.42 16.33
CA ALA A 80 22.09 3.29 15.46
C ALA A 80 21.65 1.83 15.25
N VAL A 81 22.59 0.93 14.91
CA VAL A 81 22.31 -0.49 14.72
C VAL A 81 21.90 -1.19 16.02
N PRO A 82 22.69 -1.11 17.13
CA PRO A 82 22.30 -1.80 18.36
C PRO A 82 21.00 -1.27 18.97
N LEU A 83 20.74 0.04 18.93
CA LEU A 83 19.47 0.60 19.42
C LEU A 83 18.28 0.15 18.56
N ALA A 84 18.43 0.13 17.24
CA ALA A 84 17.35 -0.33 16.35
C ALA A 84 17.05 -1.83 16.56
N ALA A 85 18.08 -2.68 16.67
CA ALA A 85 17.92 -4.10 16.91
C ALA A 85 17.29 -4.38 18.29
N LEU A 86 17.76 -3.70 19.34
CA LEU A 86 17.20 -3.82 20.68
C LEU A 86 15.75 -3.37 20.73
N SER A 87 15.43 -2.24 20.10
CA SER A 87 14.05 -1.72 20.06
C SER A 87 13.11 -2.67 19.33
N GLY A 88 13.54 -3.24 18.20
CA GLY A 88 12.77 -4.25 17.46
C GLY A 88 12.58 -5.54 18.26
N ALA A 89 13.63 -6.02 18.94
CA ALA A 89 13.55 -7.20 19.80
C ALA A 89 12.63 -7.00 21.00
N LEU A 90 12.69 -5.84 21.67
CA LEU A 90 11.80 -5.49 22.78
C LEU A 90 10.35 -5.35 22.34
N LEU A 91 10.11 -4.75 21.17
CA LEU A 91 8.77 -4.68 20.60
C LEU A 91 8.24 -6.08 20.30
N SER A 92 9.05 -6.94 19.67
CA SER A 92 8.69 -8.33 19.40
C SER A 92 8.37 -9.09 20.68
N LEU A 93 9.23 -9.01 21.70
CA LEU A 93 9.00 -9.62 23.01
C LEU A 93 7.68 -9.16 23.63
N SER A 94 7.38 -7.86 23.53
CA SER A 94 6.13 -7.29 24.03
C SER A 94 4.91 -7.83 23.28
N MET A 95 5.00 -7.99 21.95
CA MET A 95 3.90 -8.53 21.15
C MET A 95 3.65 -10.01 21.45
N GLU A 96 4.70 -10.83 21.47
CA GLU A 96 4.61 -12.25 21.85
C GLU A 96 4.04 -12.41 23.26
N TYR A 97 4.51 -11.59 24.22
CA TYR A 97 3.99 -11.59 25.58
C TYR A 97 2.49 -11.25 25.62
N LEU A 98 2.04 -10.22 24.88
CA LEU A 98 0.64 -9.84 24.85
C LEU A 98 -0.25 -10.87 24.14
N GLN A 99 0.28 -11.55 23.12
CA GLN A 99 -0.45 -12.56 22.37
C GLN A 99 -0.86 -13.77 23.20
N ILE A 100 -0.21 -14.06 24.33
CA ILE A 100 -0.66 -15.13 25.25
C ILE A 100 -2.09 -14.91 25.76
N PHE A 101 -2.54 -13.65 25.83
CA PHE A 101 -3.87 -13.28 26.30
C PHE A 101 -4.91 -13.31 25.19
N LEU A 102 -4.51 -13.55 23.94
CA LEU A 102 -5.39 -13.61 22.77
C LEU A 102 -5.61 -15.08 22.36
N PRO A 103 -6.82 -15.65 22.51
CA PRO A 103 -7.08 -17.07 22.27
C PRO A 103 -6.76 -17.57 20.85
N ARG A 104 -6.80 -16.68 19.86
CA ARG A 104 -6.54 -16.99 18.45
C ARG A 104 -5.07 -16.81 18.04
N ARG A 105 -4.18 -16.46 18.97
CA ARG A 105 -2.75 -16.25 18.73
C ARG A 105 -1.94 -17.24 19.55
N VAL A 106 -0.86 -17.72 18.96
CA VAL A 106 0.08 -18.64 19.61
C VAL A 106 1.43 -17.95 19.63
N PRO A 107 1.90 -17.47 20.80
CA PRO A 107 3.20 -16.84 20.89
C PRO A 107 4.34 -17.85 20.70
N SER A 108 5.45 -17.40 20.15
CA SER A 108 6.55 -18.23 19.65
C SER A 108 7.91 -17.58 19.88
N ASN A 109 8.83 -18.32 20.50
CA ASN A 109 10.23 -17.89 20.62
C ASN A 109 10.96 -17.86 19.28
N MET A 110 10.51 -18.65 18.30
CA MET A 110 11.01 -18.58 16.92
C MET A 110 10.57 -17.27 16.26
N ASP A 111 9.34 -16.82 16.47
CA ASP A 111 8.82 -15.55 15.92
C ASP A 111 9.54 -14.37 16.57
N LEU A 112 9.75 -14.42 17.90
CA LEU A 112 10.60 -13.49 18.63
C LEU A 112 11.97 -13.32 17.97
N ALA A 113 12.67 -14.44 17.72
CA ALA A 113 14.00 -14.45 17.14
C ALA A 113 14.03 -13.94 15.70
N LEU A 114 13.05 -14.34 14.87
CA LEU A 114 12.94 -13.93 13.46
C LEU A 114 12.63 -12.44 13.32
N ASN A 115 11.71 -11.92 14.15
CA ASN A 115 11.39 -10.49 14.21
C ASN A 115 12.63 -9.68 14.63
N ALA A 116 13.34 -10.12 15.67
CA ALA A 116 14.58 -9.48 16.11
C ALA A 116 15.68 -9.52 15.02
N ALA A 117 15.84 -10.65 14.33
CA ALA A 117 16.75 -10.80 13.20
C ALA A 117 16.37 -9.88 12.03
N GLY A 118 15.07 -9.76 11.74
CA GLY A 118 14.54 -8.81 10.76
C GLY A 118 14.93 -7.38 11.10
N ALA A 119 14.64 -6.93 12.32
CA ALA A 119 15.02 -5.59 12.79
C ALA A 119 16.54 -5.35 12.67
N LEU A 120 17.37 -6.32 13.07
CA LEU A 120 18.83 -6.22 12.92
C LEU A 120 19.23 -6.12 11.44
N ALA A 121 18.71 -6.98 10.57
CA ALA A 121 19.02 -6.99 9.15
C ALA A 121 18.66 -5.65 8.50
N GLY A 122 17.47 -5.12 8.78
CA GLY A 122 17.06 -3.79 8.31
C GLY A 122 17.98 -2.68 8.78
N ALA A 123 18.39 -2.69 10.05
CA ALA A 123 19.32 -1.73 10.60
C ALA A 123 20.71 -1.79 9.94
N LEU A 124 21.22 -3.00 9.68
CA LEU A 124 22.47 -3.22 8.96
C LEU A 124 22.40 -2.74 7.52
N VAL A 125 21.28 -2.98 6.82
CA VAL A 125 21.05 -2.46 5.47
C VAL A 125 21.04 -0.93 5.46
N ALA A 126 20.38 -0.28 6.43
CA ALA A 126 20.42 1.17 6.56
C ALA A 126 21.85 1.70 6.73
N ALA A 127 22.62 1.09 7.65
CA ALA A 127 24.01 1.46 7.89
C ALA A 127 24.90 1.25 6.64
N LEU A 128 24.71 0.14 5.92
CA LEU A 128 25.42 -0.13 4.68
C LEU A 128 25.10 0.91 3.60
N LEU A 129 23.82 1.24 3.40
CA LEU A 129 23.40 2.25 2.41
C LEU A 129 23.92 3.65 2.76
N GLU A 130 23.99 4.01 4.04
CA GLU A 130 24.59 5.26 4.49
C GLU A 130 26.09 5.28 4.19
N ARG A 131 26.81 4.20 4.54
CA ARG A 131 28.26 4.06 4.27
C ARG A 131 28.58 4.12 2.78
N LEU A 132 27.75 3.50 1.93
CA LEU A 132 27.90 3.54 0.47
C LEU A 132 27.41 4.87 -0.16
N GLY A 133 27.05 5.85 0.66
CA GLY A 133 26.54 7.15 0.22
C GLY A 133 25.27 7.06 -0.63
N ALA A 134 24.54 5.93 -0.57
CA ALA A 134 23.32 5.71 -1.35
C ALA A 134 22.21 6.67 -0.91
N ILE A 135 22.13 6.98 0.38
CA ILE A 135 21.17 7.95 0.93
C ILE A 135 21.47 9.37 0.41
N ALA A 136 22.74 9.77 0.34
CA ALA A 136 23.14 11.05 -0.24
C ALA A 136 22.88 11.10 -1.75
N ARG A 137 23.19 10.01 -2.48
CA ARG A 137 22.87 9.86 -3.91
C ARG A 137 21.37 9.96 -4.17
N TRP A 138 20.55 9.35 -3.32
CA TRP A 138 19.10 9.43 -3.37
C TRP A 138 18.59 10.86 -3.14
N SER A 139 19.14 11.59 -2.16
CA SER A 139 18.77 13.01 -1.96
C SER A 139 19.07 13.84 -3.20
N ARG A 140 20.27 13.69 -3.78
CA ARG A 140 20.66 14.37 -5.03
C ARG A 140 19.80 13.95 -6.22
N PHE A 141 19.44 12.67 -6.32
CA PHE A 141 18.52 12.19 -7.35
C PHE A 141 17.15 12.86 -7.21
N ARG A 142 16.59 12.88 -5.99
CA ARG A 142 15.30 13.50 -5.68
C ARG A 142 15.29 14.99 -5.99
N GLU A 143 16.33 15.71 -5.58
CA GLU A 143 16.47 17.16 -5.83
C GLU A 143 16.63 17.48 -7.33
N ARG A 144 17.30 16.60 -8.08
CA ARG A 144 17.40 16.72 -9.53
C ARG A 144 16.04 16.50 -10.18
N TRP A 145 15.36 15.39 -9.89
CA TRP A 145 14.15 14.96 -10.58
C TRP A 145 12.88 15.72 -10.17
N PHE A 146 12.72 15.98 -8.87
CA PHE A 146 11.44 16.42 -8.28
C PHE A 146 11.49 17.81 -7.66
N THR A 147 10.32 18.40 -7.43
CA THR A 147 10.15 19.66 -6.68
C THR A 147 10.38 19.46 -5.16
N PRO A 148 10.72 20.52 -4.39
CA PRO A 148 10.95 20.41 -2.95
C PRO A 148 9.73 19.91 -2.17
N GLN A 149 8.52 20.25 -2.64
CA GLN A 149 7.23 19.87 -2.04
C GLN A 149 6.71 18.50 -2.52
N ALA A 150 7.54 17.69 -3.17
CA ALA A 150 7.13 16.43 -3.78
C ALA A 150 6.84 15.27 -2.81
N ARG A 151 7.08 15.44 -1.50
CA ARG A 151 7.05 14.33 -0.53
C ARG A 151 5.73 13.54 -0.55
N GLY A 152 4.59 14.25 -0.52
CA GLY A 152 3.26 13.59 -0.53
C GLY A 152 3.01 12.81 -1.82
N ALA A 153 3.26 13.43 -2.98
CA ALA A 153 3.13 12.75 -4.27
C ALA A 153 4.05 11.52 -4.37
N LEU A 154 5.30 11.62 -3.89
CA LEU A 154 6.24 10.49 -3.92
C LEU A 154 5.76 9.32 -3.05
N VAL A 155 5.14 9.61 -1.90
CA VAL A 155 4.53 8.55 -1.06
C VAL A 155 3.36 7.91 -1.80
N LEU A 156 2.44 8.69 -2.36
CA LEU A 156 1.31 8.16 -3.12
C LEU A 156 1.79 7.34 -4.33
N LEU A 157 2.74 7.85 -5.11
CA LEU A 157 3.33 7.13 -6.24
C LEU A 157 4.04 5.84 -5.81
N ALA A 158 4.70 5.83 -4.65
CA ALA A 158 5.33 4.63 -4.11
C ALA A 158 4.31 3.60 -3.62
N LEU A 159 3.15 4.04 -3.12
CA LEU A 159 2.06 3.16 -2.66
C LEU A 159 1.22 2.61 -3.82
N TRP A 160 1.17 3.30 -4.95
CA TRP A 160 0.32 2.91 -6.09
C TRP A 160 0.57 1.47 -6.59
N PRO A 161 1.83 1.01 -6.80
CA PRO A 161 2.07 -0.39 -7.17
C PRO A 161 1.58 -1.38 -6.11
N TRP A 162 1.69 -1.04 -4.82
CA TRP A 162 1.20 -1.93 -3.76
C TRP A 162 -0.33 -2.02 -3.73
N ALA A 163 -1.02 -0.93 -4.08
CA ALA A 163 -2.48 -0.95 -4.25
C ALA A 163 -2.89 -1.90 -5.41
N LEU A 164 -2.12 -1.92 -6.50
CA LEU A 164 -2.37 -2.84 -7.63
C LEU A 164 -2.10 -4.32 -7.34
N LEU A 165 -1.47 -4.66 -6.21
CA LEU A 165 -1.30 -6.06 -5.83
C LEU A 165 -2.62 -6.71 -5.41
N PHE A 166 -3.60 -5.91 -4.99
CA PHE A 166 -4.95 -6.40 -4.76
C PHE A 166 -5.63 -6.72 -6.10
N PRO A 167 -6.17 -7.94 -6.29
CA PRO A 167 -6.81 -8.33 -7.54
C PRO A 167 -8.14 -7.59 -7.72
N ALA A 168 -8.09 -6.38 -8.26
CA ALA A 168 -9.26 -5.60 -8.62
C ALA A 168 -9.98 -6.18 -9.85
N ALA A 169 -11.29 -5.98 -9.94
CA ALA A 169 -12.10 -6.42 -11.08
C ALA A 169 -11.67 -5.77 -12.40
N LEU A 170 -11.11 -4.56 -12.34
CA LEU A 170 -10.60 -3.82 -13.49
C LEU A 170 -9.11 -3.49 -13.30
N PRO A 171 -8.27 -3.68 -14.33
CA PRO A 171 -6.87 -3.25 -14.29
C PRO A 171 -6.76 -1.75 -14.00
N PHE A 172 -5.91 -1.37 -13.05
CA PHE A 172 -5.76 0.02 -12.56
C PHE A 172 -7.02 0.64 -11.93
N GLY A 173 -8.05 -0.17 -11.67
CA GLY A 173 -9.35 0.22 -11.15
C GLY A 173 -9.38 0.42 -9.64
N LEU A 174 -8.50 1.26 -9.09
CA LEU A 174 -8.45 1.51 -7.65
C LEU A 174 -9.65 2.34 -7.16
N GLY A 175 -10.23 1.99 -6.01
CA GLY A 175 -11.22 2.84 -5.30
C GLY A 175 -12.68 2.38 -5.37
N GLN A 176 -12.94 1.14 -5.79
CA GLN A 176 -14.28 0.54 -5.79
C GLN A 176 -14.70 0.16 -4.36
N MET A 177 -15.06 1.16 -3.56
CA MET A 177 -15.46 0.99 -2.15
C MET A 177 -16.94 1.31 -1.90
N TRP A 178 -17.61 2.03 -2.81
CA TRP A 178 -18.92 2.61 -2.54
C TRP A 178 -19.98 1.55 -2.26
N GLN A 179 -20.08 0.52 -3.12
CA GLN A 179 -21.01 -0.58 -2.94
C GLN A 179 -20.82 -1.27 -1.57
N ARG A 180 -19.57 -1.55 -1.20
CA ARG A 180 -19.24 -2.19 0.08
C ARG A 180 -19.58 -1.31 1.29
N LEU A 181 -19.36 0.00 1.18
CA LEU A 181 -19.76 0.95 2.20
C LEU A 181 -21.29 0.98 2.34
N GLN A 182 -22.02 0.94 1.23
CA GLN A 182 -23.49 0.84 1.24
C GLN A 182 -23.96 -0.46 1.91
N ASP A 183 -23.36 -1.60 1.56
CA ASP A 183 -23.71 -2.90 2.16
C ASP A 183 -23.47 -2.90 3.67
N ALA A 184 -22.31 -2.41 4.13
CA ALA A 184 -21.98 -2.31 5.55
C ALA A 184 -22.89 -1.33 6.30
N LEU A 185 -23.28 -0.22 5.67
CA LEU A 185 -24.24 0.72 6.24
C LEU A 185 -25.64 0.11 6.30
N ALA A 186 -26.04 -0.68 5.29
CA ALA A 186 -27.33 -1.36 5.27
C ALA A 186 -27.43 -2.38 6.42
N GLU A 187 -26.38 -3.19 6.63
CA GLU A 187 -26.29 -4.13 7.75
C GLU A 187 -26.32 -3.39 9.11
N LEU A 188 -25.60 -2.27 9.23
CA LEU A 188 -25.60 -1.47 10.46
C LEU A 188 -26.96 -0.82 10.76
N LEU A 189 -27.69 -0.43 9.73
CA LEU A 189 -28.99 0.25 9.82
C LEU A 189 -30.17 -0.72 9.76
N GLU A 190 -29.92 -2.03 9.69
CA GLU A 190 -30.97 -3.04 9.62
C GLU A 190 -31.94 -2.90 10.79
N GLY A 191 -33.25 -2.88 10.49
CA GLY A 191 -34.30 -2.70 11.49
C GLY A 191 -34.47 -1.26 12.00
N THR A 192 -33.77 -0.27 11.42
CA THR A 192 -33.96 1.15 11.73
C THR A 192 -34.71 1.88 10.61
N PRO A 193 -35.46 2.96 10.93
CA PRO A 193 -36.13 3.77 9.90
C PRO A 193 -35.16 4.55 8.99
N PHE A 194 -33.86 4.58 9.34
CA PHE A 194 -32.83 5.25 8.54
C PHE A 194 -32.37 4.39 7.34
N LEU A 195 -32.68 3.09 7.33
CA LEU A 195 -32.35 2.21 6.20
C LEU A 195 -32.99 2.72 4.90
N ASP A 196 -34.25 3.16 4.98
CA ASP A 196 -35.01 3.70 3.84
C ASP A 196 -34.41 5.01 3.27
N TRP A 197 -33.51 5.67 4.01
CA TRP A 197 -32.81 6.88 3.57
C TRP A 197 -31.51 6.57 2.82
N LEU A 198 -31.02 5.33 2.93
CA LEU A 198 -29.81 4.92 2.24
C LEU A 198 -30.15 4.75 0.75
N PRO A 199 -29.41 5.39 -0.18
CA PRO A 199 -29.65 5.27 -1.62
C PRO A 199 -29.13 3.90 -2.12
N LEU A 200 -29.76 2.82 -1.66
CA LEU A 200 -29.47 1.47 -2.08
C LEU A 200 -29.87 1.31 -3.55
N ARG A 201 -29.00 0.66 -4.32
CA ARG A 201 -29.22 0.43 -5.73
C ARG A 201 -29.88 -0.93 -5.89
N GLU A 202 -31.15 -0.94 -6.27
CA GLU A 202 -31.96 -2.18 -6.39
C GLU A 202 -31.60 -3.01 -7.63
N ALA A 203 -30.99 -2.40 -8.65
CA ALA A 203 -30.63 -3.06 -9.90
C ALA A 203 -29.22 -3.66 -9.85
N ALA A 204 -29.10 -4.91 -10.32
CA ALA A 204 -27.80 -5.54 -10.55
C ALA A 204 -26.99 -4.71 -11.56
N LEU A 205 -25.73 -4.45 -11.23
CA LEU A 205 -24.82 -3.68 -12.07
C LEU A 205 -24.53 -4.49 -13.36
N GLU A 206 -24.75 -3.89 -14.52
CA GLU A 206 -24.48 -4.53 -15.81
C GLU A 206 -22.98 -4.58 -16.08
N PRO A 207 -22.44 -5.68 -16.66
CA PRO A 207 -21.04 -5.76 -17.06
C PRO A 207 -20.61 -4.53 -17.86
N LEU A 208 -19.45 -3.97 -17.53
CA LEU A 208 -18.97 -2.78 -18.24
C LEU A 208 -18.90 -3.03 -19.74
N SER A 209 -19.40 -2.05 -20.51
CA SER A 209 -19.17 -2.04 -21.95
C SER A 209 -17.66 -2.01 -22.24
N ARG A 210 -17.25 -2.57 -23.38
CA ARG A 210 -15.83 -2.52 -23.82
C ARG A 210 -15.28 -1.09 -23.89
N GLY A 211 -16.14 -0.11 -24.20
CA GLY A 211 -15.76 1.30 -24.21
C GLY A 211 -15.50 1.85 -22.80
N SER A 212 -16.34 1.47 -21.84
CA SER A 212 -16.18 1.85 -20.43
C SER A 212 -14.95 1.19 -19.80
N GLU A 213 -14.68 -0.08 -20.09
CA GLU A 213 -13.47 -0.80 -19.67
C GLU A 213 -12.21 -0.10 -20.20
N LEU A 214 -12.17 0.21 -21.50
CA LEU A 214 -11.08 0.94 -22.14
C LEU A 214 -10.82 2.28 -21.46
N LEU A 215 -11.87 3.07 -21.23
CA LEU A 215 -11.77 4.37 -20.59
C LEU A 215 -11.30 4.26 -19.13
N ALA A 216 -11.84 3.32 -18.35
CA ALA A 216 -11.43 3.09 -16.97
C ALA A 216 -9.93 2.74 -16.89
N VAL A 217 -9.46 1.81 -17.73
CA VAL A 217 -8.03 1.42 -17.77
C VAL A 217 -7.15 2.60 -18.20
N ALA A 218 -7.58 3.39 -19.19
CA ALA A 218 -6.84 4.56 -19.64
C ALA A 218 -6.71 5.63 -18.55
N LEU A 219 -7.80 5.95 -17.86
CA LEU A 219 -7.82 6.93 -16.77
C LEU A 219 -7.02 6.42 -15.56
N GLY A 220 -7.17 5.14 -15.20
CA GLY A 220 -6.42 4.49 -14.12
C GLY A 220 -4.90 4.59 -14.29
N LEU A 221 -4.40 4.42 -15.52
CA LEU A 221 -2.98 4.61 -15.84
C LEU A 221 -2.58 6.09 -15.92
N LEU A 222 -3.47 6.96 -16.35
CA LEU A 222 -3.21 8.39 -16.49
C LEU A 222 -3.05 9.10 -15.13
N ILE A 223 -3.78 8.66 -14.10
CA ILE A 223 -3.75 9.22 -12.74
C ILE A 223 -2.33 9.31 -12.15
N PRO A 224 -1.56 8.21 -12.00
CA PRO A 224 -0.19 8.27 -11.46
C PRO A 224 0.76 9.07 -12.38
N CYS A 225 0.52 9.09 -13.70
CA CYS A 225 1.29 9.92 -14.63
C CYS A 225 1.11 11.41 -14.33
N LEU A 226 -0.14 11.88 -14.24
CA LEU A 226 -0.45 13.28 -13.92
C LEU A 226 0.03 13.67 -12.50
N LEU A 227 -0.08 12.76 -11.53
CA LEU A 227 0.46 12.97 -10.18
C LEU A 227 1.98 13.15 -10.22
N GLY A 228 2.68 12.35 -11.01
CA GLY A 228 4.11 12.53 -11.28
C GLY A 228 4.43 13.85 -11.97
N TYR A 229 3.63 14.29 -12.95
CA TYR A 229 3.86 15.55 -13.65
C TYR A 229 3.71 16.77 -12.74
N CYS A 230 2.93 16.67 -11.67
CA CYS A 230 2.85 17.72 -10.64
C CYS A 230 4.19 17.95 -9.93
N VAL A 231 5.08 16.96 -9.90
CA VAL A 231 6.34 17.01 -9.13
C VAL A 231 7.61 16.86 -9.97
N VAL A 232 7.55 16.25 -11.16
CA VAL A 232 8.70 16.08 -12.06
C VAL A 232 9.00 17.37 -12.81
N ARG A 233 10.29 17.76 -12.85
CA ARG A 233 10.71 19.09 -13.35
C ARG A 233 10.83 19.23 -14.85
N SER A 234 11.37 18.25 -15.57
CA SER A 234 11.73 18.37 -16.98
C SER A 234 10.92 17.43 -17.88
N LEU A 235 10.71 17.83 -19.14
CA LEU A 235 9.94 17.06 -20.13
C LEU A 235 10.53 15.66 -20.39
N PRO A 236 11.84 15.49 -20.62
CA PRO A 236 12.38 14.15 -20.85
C PRO A 236 12.18 13.23 -19.64
N ARG A 237 12.28 13.77 -18.42
CA ARG A 237 12.05 12.99 -17.20
C ARG A 237 10.59 12.63 -17.00
N ARG A 238 9.66 13.49 -17.42
CA ARG A 238 8.23 13.16 -17.43
C ARG A 238 7.95 12.01 -18.40
N ALA A 239 8.57 12.01 -19.58
CA ALA A 239 8.43 10.92 -20.55
C ALA A 239 9.01 9.60 -19.99
N THR A 240 10.24 9.63 -19.46
CA THR A 240 10.85 8.45 -18.81
C THR A 240 10.00 7.96 -17.63
N PHE A 241 9.48 8.87 -16.80
CA PHE A 241 8.62 8.54 -15.68
C PHE A 241 7.35 7.84 -16.14
N THR A 242 6.67 8.35 -17.17
CA THR A 242 5.46 7.73 -17.72
C THR A 242 5.69 6.33 -18.26
N LEU A 243 6.77 6.13 -19.01
CA LEU A 243 7.13 4.79 -19.51
C LEU A 243 7.42 3.83 -18.34
N ALA A 244 8.13 4.30 -17.31
CA ALA A 244 8.40 3.51 -16.11
C ALA A 244 7.11 3.19 -15.33
N THR A 245 6.21 4.16 -15.16
CA THR A 245 4.92 3.96 -14.48
C THR A 245 4.05 2.95 -15.23
N ALA A 246 3.98 3.03 -16.56
CA ALA A 246 3.25 2.04 -17.36
C ALA A 246 3.85 0.64 -17.23
N ALA A 247 5.18 0.51 -17.34
CA ALA A 247 5.87 -0.78 -17.19
C ALA A 247 5.66 -1.38 -15.79
N VAL A 248 5.77 -0.57 -14.73
CA VAL A 248 5.51 -1.01 -13.35
C VAL A 248 4.05 -1.40 -13.17
N GLY A 249 3.11 -0.61 -13.68
CA GLY A 249 1.68 -0.91 -13.60
C GLY A 249 1.32 -2.23 -14.25
N VAL A 250 1.76 -2.44 -15.49
CA VAL A 250 1.54 -3.68 -16.24
C VAL A 250 2.20 -4.86 -15.52
N GLY A 251 3.47 -4.72 -15.10
CA GLY A 251 4.21 -5.79 -14.45
C GLY A 251 3.62 -6.19 -13.09
N VAL A 252 3.16 -5.22 -12.30
CA VAL A 252 2.57 -5.48 -10.99
C VAL A 252 1.15 -6.03 -11.10
N THR A 253 0.36 -5.57 -12.07
CA THR A 253 -0.95 -6.17 -12.36
C THR A 253 -0.79 -7.62 -12.81
N ALA A 254 0.20 -7.91 -13.66
CA ALA A 254 0.52 -9.27 -14.07
C ALA A 254 1.03 -10.14 -12.91
N LEU A 255 1.84 -9.57 -12.01
CA LEU A 255 2.28 -10.24 -10.79
C LEU A 255 1.11 -10.55 -9.86
N SER A 256 0.21 -9.58 -9.63
CA SER A 256 -1.02 -9.79 -8.85
C SER A 256 -1.84 -10.94 -9.43
N ALA A 257 -2.04 -10.94 -10.74
CA ALA A 257 -2.76 -12.01 -11.43
C ALA A 257 -2.06 -13.37 -11.30
N GLY A 258 -0.75 -13.41 -11.51
CA GLY A 258 0.05 -14.63 -11.39
C GLY A 258 0.09 -15.19 -9.97
N LEU A 259 0.09 -14.33 -8.95
CA LEU A 259 0.02 -14.74 -7.54
C LEU A 259 -1.38 -15.19 -7.14
N SER A 260 -2.42 -14.59 -7.73
CA SER A 260 -3.82 -14.87 -7.41
C SER A 260 -4.34 -16.14 -8.07
N TRP A 261 -4.08 -16.31 -9.36
CA TRP A 261 -4.67 -17.38 -10.18
C TRP A 261 -3.62 -18.34 -10.75
N GLY A 262 -2.33 -18.08 -10.52
CA GLY A 262 -1.21 -18.90 -10.98
C GLY A 262 -0.46 -18.29 -12.18
N PRO A 263 0.82 -18.66 -12.40
CA PRO A 263 1.67 -18.02 -13.41
C PRO A 263 1.14 -18.07 -14.85
N ALA A 264 0.34 -19.08 -15.19
CA ALA A 264 -0.27 -19.21 -16.52
C ALA A 264 -1.31 -18.10 -16.80
N HIS A 265 -1.98 -17.61 -15.76
CA HIS A 265 -3.05 -16.61 -15.85
C HIS A 265 -2.53 -15.17 -15.70
N ALA A 266 -1.21 -14.97 -15.56
CA ALA A 266 -0.58 -13.67 -15.29
C ALA A 266 -0.89 -12.59 -16.33
N TRP A 267 -1.30 -12.97 -17.55
CA TRP A 267 -1.56 -12.05 -18.66
C TRP A 267 -3.02 -12.04 -19.13
N GLU A 268 -3.91 -12.80 -18.50
CA GLU A 268 -5.31 -12.92 -18.96
C GLU A 268 -6.12 -11.62 -18.79
N TRP A 269 -5.71 -10.78 -17.85
CA TRP A 269 -6.29 -9.45 -17.66
C TRP A 269 -6.07 -8.49 -18.85
N LEU A 270 -5.15 -8.79 -19.78
CA LEU A 270 -4.93 -8.02 -21.02
C LEU A 270 -6.00 -8.35 -22.08
N THR A 271 -7.27 -8.16 -21.73
CA THR A 271 -8.40 -8.19 -22.66
C THR A 271 -8.17 -7.18 -23.81
N PRO A 272 -8.89 -7.30 -24.93
CA PRO A 272 -8.83 -6.28 -25.99
C PRO A 272 -9.15 -4.86 -25.50
N GLY A 273 -10.11 -4.72 -24.56
CA GLY A 273 -10.48 -3.45 -23.94
C GLY A 273 -9.35 -2.90 -23.08
N ALA A 274 -8.78 -3.70 -22.19
CA ALA A 274 -7.66 -3.33 -21.34
C ALA A 274 -6.40 -2.96 -22.16
N ARG A 275 -6.07 -3.71 -23.22
CA ARG A 275 -4.95 -3.39 -24.11
C ARG A 275 -5.12 -2.04 -24.78
N ALA A 276 -6.31 -1.76 -25.32
CA ALA A 276 -6.61 -0.47 -25.93
C ALA A 276 -6.58 0.66 -24.89
N GLY A 277 -7.06 0.41 -23.68
CA GLY A 277 -7.02 1.35 -22.56
C GLY A 277 -5.60 1.72 -22.14
N VAL A 278 -4.71 0.72 -22.01
CA VAL A 278 -3.28 0.96 -21.70
C VAL A 278 -2.62 1.83 -22.77
N VAL A 279 -2.85 1.52 -24.05
CA VAL A 279 -2.30 2.31 -25.16
C VAL A 279 -2.85 3.73 -25.14
N LEU A 280 -4.17 3.90 -24.98
CA LEU A 280 -4.79 5.22 -24.92
C LEU A 280 -4.26 6.03 -23.72
N GLY A 281 -4.22 5.44 -22.52
CA GLY A 281 -3.70 6.08 -21.32
C GLY A 281 -2.25 6.54 -21.48
N LEU A 282 -1.42 5.71 -22.12
CA LEU A 282 -0.03 6.06 -22.43
C LEU A 282 0.05 7.22 -23.44
N LEU A 283 -0.72 7.18 -24.53
CA LEU A 283 -0.74 8.24 -25.54
C LEU A 283 -1.23 9.57 -24.94
N LEU A 284 -2.28 9.54 -24.12
CA LEU A 284 -2.77 10.72 -23.42
C LEU A 284 -1.72 11.28 -22.45
N ALA A 285 -1.05 10.43 -21.67
CA ALA A 285 0.02 10.88 -20.78
C ALA A 285 1.15 11.56 -21.57
N LEU A 286 1.60 10.95 -22.69
CA LEU A 286 2.63 11.51 -23.56
C LEU A 286 2.19 12.85 -24.20
N ALA A 287 0.93 12.97 -24.63
CA ALA A 287 0.40 14.23 -25.15
C ALA A 287 0.38 15.35 -24.09
N LEU A 288 0.23 14.99 -22.81
CA LEU A 288 0.15 15.93 -21.69
C LEU A 288 1.52 16.28 -21.08
N LEU A 289 2.64 15.82 -21.67
CA LEU A 289 3.99 16.06 -21.14
C LEU A 289 4.30 17.55 -20.94
N ALA A 290 3.89 18.39 -21.88
CA ALA A 290 4.16 19.84 -21.88
C ALA A 290 3.23 20.65 -20.96
N VAL A 291 2.20 20.03 -20.40
CA VAL A 291 1.18 20.72 -19.62
C VAL A 291 1.79 21.27 -18.31
N PRO A 292 1.51 22.53 -17.94
CA PRO A 292 2.05 23.11 -16.72
C PRO A 292 1.52 22.40 -15.48
N ARG A 293 2.32 22.36 -14.40
CA ARG A 293 2.03 21.57 -13.18
C ARG A 293 0.64 21.83 -12.58
N ARG A 294 0.20 23.10 -12.60
CA ARG A 294 -1.14 23.48 -12.10
C ARG A 294 -2.27 22.91 -12.95
N ALA A 295 -2.12 22.94 -14.28
CA ALA A 295 -3.08 22.32 -15.18
C ALA A 295 -3.06 20.79 -15.03
N CYS A 296 -1.89 20.16 -14.83
CA CYS A 296 -1.83 18.73 -14.50
C CYS A 296 -2.60 18.41 -13.21
N ALA A 297 -2.49 19.24 -12.17
CA ALA A 297 -3.24 19.05 -10.92
C ALA A 297 -4.75 19.21 -11.12
N ALA A 298 -5.20 20.19 -11.89
CA ALA A 298 -6.61 20.36 -12.22
C ALA A 298 -7.16 19.19 -13.07
N LEU A 299 -6.42 18.78 -14.11
CA LEU A 299 -6.76 17.61 -14.93
C LEU A 299 -6.79 16.34 -14.08
N LEU A 300 -5.85 16.16 -13.16
CA LEU A 300 -5.81 15.02 -12.25
C LEU A 300 -7.07 14.95 -11.37
N LEU A 301 -7.58 16.08 -10.87
CA LEU A 301 -8.84 16.09 -10.12
C LEU A 301 -10.02 15.64 -10.98
N VAL A 302 -10.12 16.16 -12.21
CA VAL A 302 -11.18 15.77 -13.16
C VAL A 302 -11.09 14.28 -13.49
N VAL A 303 -9.88 13.79 -13.84
CA VAL A 303 -9.63 12.40 -14.16
C VAL A 303 -9.94 11.48 -12.97
N LEU A 304 -9.59 11.87 -11.73
CA LEU A 304 -9.92 11.09 -10.53
C LEU A 304 -11.44 10.98 -10.33
N VAL A 305 -12.18 12.07 -10.47
CA VAL A 305 -13.65 12.06 -10.30
C VAL A 305 -14.31 11.21 -11.38
N LEU A 306 -13.89 11.35 -12.64
CA LEU A 306 -14.40 10.54 -13.75
C LEU A 306 -14.08 9.06 -13.56
N HIS A 307 -12.86 8.73 -13.17
CA HIS A 307 -12.43 7.35 -12.92
C HIS A 307 -13.21 6.72 -11.77
N LEU A 308 -13.36 7.42 -10.65
CA LEU A 308 -14.11 6.94 -9.50
C LEU A 308 -15.61 6.79 -9.81
N GLY A 309 -16.20 7.71 -10.60
CA GLY A 309 -17.58 7.57 -11.07
C GLY A 309 -17.77 6.31 -11.90
N LEU A 310 -16.92 6.12 -12.92
CA LEU A 310 -16.96 4.93 -13.77
C LEU A 310 -16.77 3.62 -12.99
N LEU A 311 -15.85 3.60 -12.02
CA LEU A 311 -15.56 2.39 -11.23
C LEU A 311 -16.65 2.06 -10.22
N ASN A 312 -17.22 3.06 -9.54
CA ASN A 312 -18.26 2.81 -8.55
C ASN A 312 -19.64 2.58 -9.19
N ASP A 313 -19.79 2.88 -10.48
CA ASP A 313 -20.92 2.45 -11.32
C ASP A 313 -20.67 1.11 -12.03
N ALA A 314 -19.47 0.52 -11.92
CA ALA A 314 -19.15 -0.78 -12.50
C ALA A 314 -19.56 -1.93 -11.55
N PRO A 315 -20.11 -3.05 -12.06
CA PRO A 315 -20.34 -4.24 -11.24
C PRO A 315 -19.04 -4.68 -10.57
N ALA A 316 -19.14 -5.02 -9.29
CA ALA A 316 -18.25 -6.02 -8.74
C ALA A 316 -18.45 -7.30 -9.55
N ASP A 317 -17.53 -7.59 -10.47
CA ASP A 317 -17.65 -8.73 -11.38
C ASP A 317 -17.90 -10.02 -10.58
N ALA A 318 -18.67 -10.98 -11.11
CA ALA A 318 -18.90 -12.27 -10.45
C ALA A 318 -17.58 -13.00 -10.15
N TYR A 319 -16.56 -12.74 -10.98
CA TYR A 319 -15.18 -13.18 -10.78
C TYR A 319 -14.51 -12.56 -9.56
N PHE A 320 -14.85 -11.34 -9.16
CA PHE A 320 -14.34 -10.69 -7.96
C PHE A 320 -14.87 -11.35 -6.69
N THR A 321 -16.15 -11.72 -6.65
CA THR A 321 -16.77 -12.44 -5.53
C THR A 321 -16.19 -13.86 -5.38
N GLN A 322 -15.96 -14.55 -6.50
CA GLN A 322 -15.32 -15.86 -6.52
C GLN A 322 -13.81 -15.79 -6.22
N THR A 323 -13.12 -14.74 -6.67
CA THR A 323 -11.72 -14.43 -6.30
C THR A 323 -11.62 -14.12 -4.81
N LEU A 324 -12.58 -13.39 -4.24
CA LEU A 324 -12.65 -13.10 -2.82
C LEU A 324 -12.78 -14.39 -2.01
N GLN A 325 -13.70 -15.29 -2.38
CA GLN A 325 -13.86 -16.58 -1.71
C GLN A 325 -12.62 -17.49 -1.85
N ALA A 326 -11.98 -17.54 -3.02
CA ALA A 326 -10.76 -18.31 -3.23
C ALA A 326 -9.53 -17.73 -2.48
N TRP A 327 -9.45 -16.41 -2.34
CA TRP A 327 -8.42 -15.72 -1.57
C TRP A 327 -8.66 -15.78 -0.05
N GLU A 328 -9.91 -15.69 0.40
CA GLU A 328 -10.34 -15.86 1.79
C GLU A 328 -10.00 -17.26 2.31
N GLN A 329 -10.02 -18.27 1.43
CA GLN A 329 -9.63 -19.66 1.73
C GLN A 329 -8.14 -19.95 1.49
N GLY A 330 -7.39 -19.02 0.89
CA GLY A 330 -5.98 -19.18 0.52
C GLY A 330 -4.97 -18.80 1.61
N ARG A 331 -3.70 -19.20 1.43
CA ARG A 331 -2.55 -18.98 2.35
C ARG A 331 -2.21 -17.51 2.68
N PHE A 332 -2.96 -16.52 2.20
CA PHE A 332 -2.68 -15.08 2.30
C PHE A 332 -3.61 -14.29 3.25
N ILE A 333 -4.35 -14.97 4.13
CA ILE A 333 -5.28 -14.39 5.14
C ILE A 333 -4.68 -13.18 5.90
N ARG A 334 -3.36 -13.08 6.08
CA ARG A 334 -2.72 -12.00 6.85
C ARG A 334 -2.51 -10.68 6.08
N PHE A 335 -2.54 -10.66 4.75
CA PHE A 335 -2.30 -9.45 3.94
C PHE A 335 -3.56 -8.79 3.36
N TYR A 336 -4.71 -9.47 3.50
CA TYR A 336 -6.01 -9.06 2.94
C TYR A 336 -6.36 -7.61 3.26
N GLY A 337 -6.27 -7.21 4.53
CA GLY A 337 -6.64 -5.86 4.94
C GLY A 337 -5.81 -4.77 4.26
N LEU A 338 -4.48 -4.85 4.30
CA LEU A 338 -3.66 -3.70 3.91
C LEU A 338 -3.66 -3.43 2.40
N GLY A 339 -3.59 -4.46 1.56
CA GLY A 339 -3.68 -4.32 0.11
C GLY A 339 -5.05 -3.78 -0.33
N GLN A 340 -6.12 -4.30 0.26
CA GLN A 340 -7.49 -3.86 0.02
C GLN A 340 -7.73 -2.42 0.51
N TRP A 341 -7.28 -2.07 1.71
CA TRP A 341 -7.38 -0.69 2.21
C TRP A 341 -6.57 0.29 1.37
N LEU A 342 -5.41 -0.13 0.85
CA LEU A 342 -4.64 0.68 -0.09
C LEU A 342 -5.38 0.86 -1.41
N ASP A 343 -5.93 -0.21 -2.00
CA ASP A 343 -6.76 -0.13 -3.20
C ASP A 343 -7.92 0.88 -3.02
N TRP A 344 -8.64 0.77 -1.91
CA TRP A 344 -9.78 1.63 -1.62
C TRP A 344 -9.39 3.08 -1.38
N LEU A 345 -8.43 3.33 -0.48
CA LEU A 345 -8.16 4.68 0.02
C LEU A 345 -7.20 5.49 -0.85
N TRP A 346 -6.37 4.82 -1.66
CA TRP A 346 -5.36 5.51 -2.46
C TRP A 346 -5.90 6.61 -3.39
N PRO A 347 -6.98 6.41 -4.18
CA PRO A 347 -7.50 7.46 -5.05
C PRO A 347 -8.09 8.63 -4.25
N TYR A 348 -8.75 8.38 -3.12
CA TYR A 348 -9.28 9.43 -2.25
C TYR A 348 -8.17 10.22 -1.54
N ALA A 349 -7.13 9.53 -1.07
CA ALA A 349 -5.93 10.17 -0.50
C ALA A 349 -5.23 11.05 -1.55
N THR A 350 -5.17 10.59 -2.80
CA THR A 350 -4.65 11.37 -3.93
C THR A 350 -5.52 12.59 -4.22
N LEU A 351 -6.84 12.44 -4.23
CA LEU A 351 -7.80 13.52 -4.43
C LEU A 351 -7.64 14.62 -3.37
N VAL A 352 -7.62 14.26 -2.08
CA VAL A 352 -7.39 15.19 -0.97
C VAL A 352 -6.03 15.86 -1.09
N TYR A 353 -4.96 15.10 -1.38
CA TYR A 353 -3.62 15.66 -1.56
C TYR A 353 -3.56 16.72 -2.66
N VAL A 354 -4.18 16.46 -3.81
CA VAL A 354 -4.17 17.37 -4.96
C VAL A 354 -5.06 18.59 -4.70
N LEU A 355 -6.22 18.43 -4.06
CA LEU A 355 -7.05 19.55 -3.60
C LEU A 355 -6.27 20.48 -2.66
N LEU A 356 -5.54 19.93 -1.70
CA LEU A 356 -4.69 20.70 -0.78
C LEU A 356 -3.52 21.38 -1.50
N GLN A 357 -2.98 20.78 -2.56
CA GLN A 357 -1.94 21.39 -3.39
C GLN A 357 -2.47 22.57 -4.21
N VAL A 358 -3.65 22.42 -4.84
CA VAL A 358 -4.26 23.45 -5.70
C VAL A 358 -4.79 24.63 -4.87
N SER A 359 -5.34 24.36 -3.68
CA SER A 359 -5.88 25.40 -2.77
C SER A 359 -4.81 26.26 -2.09
N ARG A 360 -3.56 25.79 -2.00
CA ARG A 360 -2.46 26.59 -1.49
C ARG A 360 -2.13 27.70 -2.48
N ARG A 361 -2.51 28.94 -2.14
CA ARG A 361 -2.08 30.14 -2.87
C ARG A 361 -0.55 30.18 -2.94
N GLU A 362 -0.01 30.45 -4.13
CA GLU A 362 1.39 30.83 -4.27
C GLU A 362 1.62 32.07 -3.41
N ALA A 363 2.29 31.90 -2.26
CA ALA A 363 3.02 33.01 -1.68
C ALA A 363 4.07 33.40 -2.73
N ARG A 364 3.82 34.52 -3.42
CA ARG A 364 4.76 35.12 -4.37
C ARG A 364 6.12 35.22 -3.67
N SER A 365 7.11 34.50 -4.19
CA SER A 365 8.53 34.76 -3.91
C SER A 365 9.08 35.66 -4.99
#